data_AF-A0A535VDZ3-F1
#
_entry.id   AF-A0A535VDZ3-F1
#
_cell.length_a   1.000
_cell.length_b   1.000
_cell.length_c   1.000
_cell.angle_alpha   90.00
_cell.angle_beta   90.00
_cell.angle_gamma   90.00
#
_symmetry.space_group_name_H-M   'P 1'
#
loop_
_entity.id
_entity.type
_entity.pdbx_description
1 polymer ?
#
loop_
_entity_poly.entity_id
_entity_poly.type
_entity_poly.pdbx_seq_one_letter_code
_entity_poly.pdbx_strand_id
1 'polypeptide(L)'
;MFTGAKYARSGDVNIAYQVVGDGAIDIVLVLGWVSHLAYVWELPAMSAFLNRLASFSRLILFDKRGCGMSDRVHPLPTLEQRMDDVRAVMDAVGSRRAAVIGISEGGVMSALFAATYPERAAGLIIDGSYPSALRRPGYPWGITDEQFEERMGRVRDIWGKVAGMDRYAPSQVDNAEVAGWWTTFMQMSASPGDAEDLMRMNMLIDIRDILPAIRVPTLIIHARGDRIAPIEAGRYLAEHIPNARLLELDSKDHWPYFGDADQVLGEIQEFLTGVRTEPAPDTMLATVLCTNVAQAGAHAIWLGDKRWNQLVDRHHSVVRKALARYSGREIEAGEQGMTAVFDGTARAIRCALDVRDQLLRLGLRVRAGLHAGECEVGDGRPRGVPLHVAMSVMKAAPPGEVLVSGTVKDLVAGSGLEFADRGARVFEGVPGSWSLFAAGPLEKAQTTTQAARATSAVDLSRRERDVAQLLAQGLSNRAIGERLYLSERTIDNHVHHILDKLGFDSRVQVAAWIARNEHLS
;
A
#
# COMPACT_ATOMS: atom_id res chain seq x y z
N MET A 1 -6.09 -2.94 -12.30
CA MET A 1 -5.63 -4.34 -12.17
C MET A 1 -5.84 -5.04 -13.51
N PHE A 2 -4.89 -5.86 -13.97
CA PHE A 2 -5.03 -6.59 -15.22
C PHE A 2 -6.09 -7.70 -15.10
N THR A 3 -7.02 -7.75 -16.05
CA THR A 3 -8.14 -8.71 -16.05
C THR A 3 -8.08 -9.71 -17.21
N GLY A 4 -7.01 -9.67 -18.01
CA GLY A 4 -6.85 -10.43 -19.24
C GLY A 4 -6.94 -9.54 -20.49
N ALA A 5 -6.17 -9.89 -21.51
CA ALA A 5 -6.21 -9.22 -22.81
C ALA A 5 -7.34 -9.79 -23.67
N LYS A 6 -8.02 -8.90 -24.40
CA LYS A 6 -8.89 -9.22 -25.53
C LYS A 6 -8.15 -8.92 -26.83
N TYR A 7 -8.66 -9.39 -27.96
CA TYR A 7 -8.00 -9.20 -29.26
C TYR A 7 -8.97 -8.63 -30.29
N ALA A 8 -8.55 -7.56 -30.96
CA ALA A 8 -9.23 -6.98 -32.10
C ALA A 8 -8.48 -7.36 -33.37
N ARG A 9 -9.19 -7.70 -34.44
CA ARG A 9 -8.57 -8.05 -35.71
C ARG A 9 -8.34 -6.79 -36.54
N SER A 10 -7.10 -6.51 -36.91
CA SER A 10 -6.69 -5.38 -37.76
C SER A 10 -6.01 -5.93 -39.02
N GLY A 11 -6.80 -6.19 -40.06
CA GLY A 11 -6.36 -6.93 -41.23
C GLY A 11 -6.09 -8.41 -40.90
N ASP A 12 -4.84 -8.83 -41.02
CA ASP A 12 -4.35 -10.19 -40.76
C ASP A 12 -3.74 -10.38 -39.37
N VAL A 13 -3.63 -9.32 -38.57
CA VAL A 13 -3.03 -9.37 -37.22
C VAL A 13 -4.05 -9.17 -36.10
N ASN A 14 -3.72 -9.70 -34.93
CA ASN A 14 -4.45 -9.53 -33.68
C ASN A 14 -3.79 -8.44 -32.82
N ILE A 15 -4.60 -7.44 -32.47
CA ILE A 15 -4.21 -6.34 -31.59
C ILE A 15 -4.77 -6.64 -30.20
N ALA A 16 -3.87 -6.90 -29.26
CA ALA A 16 -4.20 -7.08 -27.86
C ALA A 16 -4.67 -5.74 -27.28
N TYR A 17 -5.79 -5.77 -26.56
CA TYR A 17 -6.36 -4.62 -25.88
C TYR A 17 -6.99 -4.98 -24.54
N GLN A 18 -7.13 -3.98 -23.68
CA GLN A 18 -7.86 -4.07 -22.41
C GLN A 18 -8.76 -2.84 -22.26
N VAL A 19 -9.94 -3.03 -21.66
CA VAL A 19 -10.84 -1.94 -21.26
C VAL A 19 -10.95 -1.92 -19.75
N VAL A 20 -10.82 -0.75 -19.15
CA VAL A 20 -10.93 -0.51 -17.70
C VAL A 20 -11.85 0.68 -17.44
N GLY A 21 -12.73 0.56 -16.46
CA GLY A 21 -13.75 1.56 -16.17
C GLY A 21 -14.95 1.49 -17.12
N ASP A 22 -16.00 2.21 -16.75
CA ASP A 22 -17.30 2.25 -17.42
C ASP A 22 -17.84 3.69 -17.56
N GLY A 23 -16.95 4.68 -17.43
CA GLY A 23 -17.30 6.10 -17.55
C GLY A 23 -17.81 6.48 -18.94
N ALA A 24 -18.53 7.61 -19.02
CA ALA A 24 -19.20 8.05 -20.25
C ALA A 24 -18.26 8.55 -21.36
N ILE A 25 -17.00 8.86 -21.02
CA ILE A 25 -15.97 9.32 -21.96
C ILE A 25 -15.09 8.13 -22.31
N ASP A 26 -14.91 7.87 -23.60
CA ASP A 26 -13.92 6.91 -24.07
C ASP A 26 -12.55 7.59 -24.16
N ILE A 27 -11.54 6.95 -23.57
CA ILE A 27 -10.14 7.34 -23.72
C ILE A 27 -9.39 6.19 -24.39
N VAL A 28 -8.77 6.45 -25.54
CA VAL A 28 -7.76 5.55 -26.11
C VAL A 28 -6.39 6.02 -25.64
N LEU A 29 -5.72 5.22 -24.81
CA LEU A 29 -4.37 5.51 -24.35
C LEU A 29 -3.34 4.77 -25.21
N VAL A 30 -2.57 5.54 -25.96
CA VAL A 30 -1.44 5.09 -26.78
C VAL A 30 -0.16 5.32 -25.98
N LEU A 31 0.37 4.23 -25.43
CA LEU A 31 1.65 4.26 -24.73
C LEU A 31 2.82 4.53 -25.70
N GLY A 32 4.02 4.70 -25.13
CA GLY A 32 5.24 4.98 -25.88
C GLY A 32 5.65 3.89 -26.86
N TRP A 33 6.85 4.01 -27.41
CA TRP A 33 7.32 3.22 -28.54
C TRP A 33 7.34 1.68 -28.32
N VAL A 34 7.31 1.24 -27.05
CA VAL A 34 7.06 -0.14 -26.62
C VAL A 34 6.03 -0.17 -25.49
N SER A 35 5.29 -1.28 -25.37
CA SER A 35 4.32 -1.49 -24.30
C SER A 35 4.11 -2.98 -24.03
N HIS A 36 3.50 -3.29 -22.87
CA HIS A 36 3.01 -4.62 -22.55
C HIS A 36 1.80 -4.55 -21.61
N LEU A 37 0.61 -4.85 -22.13
CA LEU A 37 -0.68 -4.67 -21.45
C LEU A 37 -0.78 -5.27 -20.05
N ALA A 38 -0.27 -6.49 -19.86
CA ALA A 38 -0.34 -7.12 -18.55
C ALA A 38 0.66 -6.50 -17.55
N TYR A 39 1.83 -6.08 -18.02
CA TYR A 39 2.97 -5.77 -17.15
C TYR A 39 3.03 -4.30 -16.74
N VAL A 40 2.34 -3.42 -17.47
CA VAL A 40 2.18 -2.01 -17.06
C VAL A 40 1.48 -1.86 -15.71
N TRP A 41 0.69 -2.84 -15.28
CA TRP A 41 -0.01 -2.84 -13.98
C TRP A 41 0.88 -3.19 -12.79
N GLU A 42 2.05 -3.78 -13.03
CA GLU A 42 2.97 -4.22 -11.96
C GLU A 42 3.77 -3.06 -11.35
N LEU A 43 3.84 -1.91 -12.04
CA LEU A 43 4.43 -0.71 -11.49
C LEU A 43 3.36 0.08 -10.72
N PRO A 44 3.48 0.28 -9.39
CA PRO A 44 2.44 0.94 -8.60
C PRO A 44 2.05 2.33 -9.12
N ALA A 45 3.04 3.15 -9.50
CA ALA A 45 2.81 4.51 -10.02
C ALA A 45 2.00 4.49 -11.33
N MET A 46 2.34 3.61 -12.26
CA MET A 46 1.59 3.45 -13.52
C MET A 46 0.19 2.87 -13.28
N SER A 47 0.07 1.88 -12.40
CA SER A 47 -1.23 1.31 -12.00
C SER A 47 -2.16 2.37 -11.42
N ALA A 48 -1.66 3.23 -10.52
CA ALA A 48 -2.41 4.34 -9.95
C ALA A 48 -2.85 5.34 -11.03
N PHE A 49 -1.94 5.72 -11.94
CA PHE A 49 -2.24 6.60 -13.07
C PHE A 49 -3.36 6.04 -13.97
N LEU A 50 -3.26 4.77 -14.35
CA LEU A 50 -4.27 4.08 -15.18
C LEU A 50 -5.62 3.97 -14.45
N ASN A 51 -5.62 3.60 -13.16
CA ASN A 51 -6.86 3.54 -12.37
C ASN A 51 -7.50 4.94 -12.24
N ARG A 52 -6.70 6.00 -12.10
CA ARG A 52 -7.23 7.37 -12.01
C ARG A 52 -7.88 7.81 -13.32
N LEU A 53 -7.25 7.55 -14.47
CA LEU A 53 -7.90 7.77 -15.77
C LEU A 53 -9.21 6.99 -15.90
N ALA A 54 -9.20 5.70 -15.53
CA ALA A 54 -10.38 4.85 -15.59
C ALA A 54 -11.49 5.25 -14.58
N SER A 55 -11.17 6.03 -13.54
CA SER A 55 -12.16 6.44 -12.54
C SER A 55 -13.22 7.42 -13.07
N PHE A 56 -12.93 8.11 -14.19
CA PHE A 56 -13.85 9.05 -14.83
C PHE A 56 -14.08 8.77 -16.32
N SER A 57 -13.53 7.66 -16.84
CA SER A 57 -13.60 7.30 -18.25
C SER A 57 -13.73 5.79 -18.45
N ARG A 58 -14.11 5.38 -19.65
CA ARG A 58 -13.87 4.03 -20.15
C ARG A 58 -12.51 4.05 -20.87
N LEU A 59 -11.49 3.62 -20.14
CA LEU A 59 -10.10 3.60 -20.59
C LEU A 59 -9.83 2.37 -21.47
N ILE A 60 -9.37 2.62 -22.69
CA ILE A 60 -9.06 1.63 -23.72
C ILE A 60 -7.53 1.63 -23.90
N LEU A 61 -6.90 0.54 -23.50
CA LEU A 61 -5.46 0.28 -23.61
C LEU A 61 -5.22 -0.73 -24.71
N PHE A 62 -4.13 -0.61 -25.46
CA PHE A 62 -3.72 -1.64 -26.40
C PHE A 62 -2.21 -1.68 -26.56
N ASP A 63 -1.69 -2.85 -26.93
CA ASP A 63 -0.33 -2.98 -27.41
C ASP A 63 -0.32 -2.78 -28.93
N LYS A 64 0.54 -1.88 -29.44
CA LYS A 64 0.66 -1.68 -30.89
C LYS A 64 1.14 -2.99 -31.55
N ARG A 65 0.74 -3.23 -32.80
CA ARG A 65 1.30 -4.35 -33.58
C ARG A 65 2.83 -4.33 -33.52
N GLY A 66 3.45 -5.49 -33.37
CA GLY A 66 4.90 -5.62 -33.21
C GLY A 66 5.42 -5.53 -31.78
N CYS A 67 4.61 -5.14 -30.79
CA CYS A 67 5.02 -5.09 -29.39
C CYS A 67 4.02 -5.70 -28.41
N GLY A 68 4.50 -5.98 -27.20
CA GLY A 68 3.71 -6.49 -26.09
C GLY A 68 2.99 -7.80 -26.39
N MET A 69 1.69 -7.81 -26.12
CA MET A 69 0.81 -8.95 -26.30
C MET A 69 0.16 -9.02 -27.70
N SER A 70 0.40 -8.03 -28.57
CA SER A 70 -0.08 -8.04 -29.96
C SER A 70 0.82 -8.89 -30.85
N ASP A 71 0.30 -9.29 -32.01
CA ASP A 71 1.09 -10.08 -32.98
C ASP A 71 2.38 -9.35 -33.39
N ARG A 72 3.46 -10.12 -33.52
CA ARG A 72 4.74 -9.66 -34.06
C ARG A 72 4.65 -9.56 -35.58
N VAL A 73 5.29 -8.55 -36.17
CA VAL A 73 5.16 -8.25 -37.61
C VAL A 73 6.51 -7.97 -38.25
N HIS A 74 6.76 -8.64 -39.38
CA HIS A 74 7.89 -8.37 -40.27
C HIS A 74 7.42 -8.46 -41.73
N PRO A 75 7.66 -7.44 -42.59
CA PRO A 75 8.36 -6.18 -42.27
C PRO A 75 7.58 -5.32 -41.25
N LEU A 76 8.25 -4.31 -40.70
CA LEU A 76 7.65 -3.36 -39.76
C LEU A 76 6.42 -2.65 -40.36
N PRO A 77 5.46 -2.26 -39.52
CA PRO A 77 4.23 -1.67 -40.00
C PRO A 77 4.39 -0.21 -40.42
N THR A 78 3.60 0.24 -41.40
CA THR A 78 3.49 1.67 -41.68
C THR A 78 2.71 2.39 -40.57
N LEU A 79 2.77 3.71 -40.54
CA LEU A 79 1.95 4.51 -39.59
C LEU A 79 0.46 4.34 -39.86
N GLU A 80 0.06 4.20 -41.11
CA GLU A 80 -1.33 3.95 -41.52
C GLU A 80 -1.85 2.64 -40.94
N GLN A 81 -1.06 1.57 -41.01
CA GLN A 81 -1.42 0.29 -40.40
C GLN A 81 -1.54 0.39 -38.87
N ARG A 82 -0.72 1.23 -38.22
CA ARG A 82 -0.84 1.50 -36.78
C ARG A 82 -2.07 2.33 -36.43
N MET A 83 -2.50 3.25 -37.30
CA MET A 83 -3.78 3.95 -37.14
C MET A 83 -4.97 3.01 -37.32
N ASP A 84 -4.85 2.05 -38.24
CA ASP A 84 -5.88 1.02 -38.44
C ASP A 84 -6.06 0.15 -37.19
N ASP A 85 -4.99 -0.10 -36.43
CA ASP A 85 -5.09 -0.79 -35.14
C ASP A 85 -5.94 -0.04 -34.13
N VAL A 86 -5.77 1.28 -34.04
CA VAL A 86 -6.60 2.13 -33.17
C VAL A 86 -8.06 2.00 -33.57
N ARG A 87 -8.36 2.11 -34.87
CA ARG A 87 -9.74 1.97 -35.37
C ARG A 87 -10.30 0.57 -35.08
N ALA A 88 -9.52 -0.49 -35.31
CA ALA A 88 -9.94 -1.86 -35.05
C ALA A 88 -10.26 -2.09 -33.57
N VAL A 89 -9.43 -1.59 -32.65
CA VAL A 89 -9.68 -1.67 -31.21
C VAL A 89 -10.92 -0.85 -30.82
N MET A 90 -11.04 0.38 -31.32
CA MET A 90 -12.22 1.23 -31.09
C MET A 90 -13.51 0.56 -31.58
N ASP A 91 -13.50 -0.02 -32.78
CA ASP A 91 -14.65 -0.71 -33.35
C ASP A 91 -15.01 -1.97 -32.54
N ALA A 92 -14.00 -2.74 -32.09
CA ALA A 92 -14.20 -3.93 -31.27
C ALA A 92 -14.85 -3.64 -29.89
N VAL A 93 -14.65 -2.44 -29.34
CA VAL A 93 -15.26 -2.00 -28.06
C VAL A 93 -16.51 -1.13 -28.25
N GLY A 94 -16.93 -0.92 -29.51
CA GLY A 94 -18.06 -0.07 -29.87
C GLY A 94 -17.84 1.42 -29.62
N SER A 95 -16.58 1.87 -29.55
CA SER A 95 -16.23 3.28 -29.42
C SER A 95 -16.30 3.99 -30.78
N ARG A 96 -17.33 4.81 -30.94
CA ARG A 96 -17.49 5.62 -32.17
C ARG A 96 -16.53 6.81 -32.18
N ARG A 97 -16.28 7.42 -31.03
CA ARG A 97 -15.44 8.61 -30.88
C ARG A 97 -14.81 8.62 -29.50
N ALA A 98 -13.51 8.87 -29.41
CA ALA A 98 -12.76 8.84 -28.16
C ALA A 98 -11.78 10.00 -28.05
N ALA A 99 -11.44 10.42 -26.83
CA ALA A 99 -10.22 11.20 -26.61
C ALA A 99 -9.01 10.29 -26.82
N VAL A 100 -8.01 10.77 -27.55
CA VAL A 100 -6.78 10.00 -27.81
C VAL A 100 -5.65 10.63 -27.02
N ILE A 101 -5.03 9.84 -26.14
CA ILE A 101 -3.90 10.25 -25.33
C ILE A 101 -2.67 9.52 -25.84
N GLY A 102 -1.69 10.27 -26.34
CA GLY A 102 -0.42 9.72 -26.81
C GLY A 102 0.73 10.13 -25.90
N ILE A 103 1.41 9.15 -25.31
CA ILE A 103 2.60 9.37 -24.48
C ILE A 103 3.84 9.08 -25.32
N SER A 104 4.83 9.99 -25.30
CA SER A 104 6.09 9.82 -26.02
C SER A 104 5.85 9.62 -27.51
N GLU A 105 6.44 8.60 -28.14
CA GLU A 105 6.15 8.21 -29.53
C GLU A 105 4.65 7.98 -29.80
N GLY A 106 3.87 7.55 -28.81
CA GLY A 106 2.42 7.41 -28.94
C GLY A 106 1.72 8.72 -29.33
N GLY A 107 2.30 9.87 -28.97
CA GLY A 107 1.84 11.20 -29.39
C GLY A 107 1.94 11.42 -30.90
N VAL A 108 2.97 10.87 -31.56
CA VAL A 108 3.19 10.99 -33.01
C VAL A 108 2.07 10.30 -33.78
N MET A 109 1.79 9.04 -33.42
CA MET A 109 0.72 8.26 -34.03
C MET A 109 -0.65 8.87 -33.71
N SER A 110 -0.87 9.34 -32.48
CA SER A 110 -2.12 9.99 -32.07
C SER A 110 -2.39 11.29 -32.83
N ALA A 111 -1.36 12.09 -33.10
CA ALA A 111 -1.46 13.31 -33.89
C ALA A 111 -1.90 13.02 -35.33
N LEU A 112 -1.29 12.01 -35.97
CA LEU A 112 -1.68 11.59 -37.31
C LEU A 112 -3.11 11.03 -37.34
N PHE A 113 -3.49 10.24 -36.32
CA PHE A 113 -4.86 9.73 -36.19
C PHE A 113 -5.88 10.86 -36.07
N ALA A 114 -5.61 11.86 -35.22
CA ALA A 114 -6.49 13.01 -35.02
C ALA A 114 -6.60 13.92 -36.26
N ALA A 115 -5.52 14.03 -37.06
CA ALA A 115 -5.54 14.73 -38.33
C ALA A 115 -6.36 13.99 -39.41
N THR A 116 -6.23 12.66 -39.44
CA THR A 116 -6.83 11.81 -40.48
C THR A 116 -8.30 11.49 -40.21
N TYR A 117 -8.66 11.27 -38.94
CA TYR A 117 -9.98 10.84 -38.49
C TYR A 117 -10.57 11.78 -37.42
N PRO A 118 -10.73 13.08 -37.69
CA PRO A 118 -11.24 14.04 -36.71
C PRO A 118 -12.66 13.71 -36.19
N GLU A 119 -13.45 12.95 -36.95
CA GLU A 119 -14.75 12.44 -36.55
C GLU A 119 -14.67 11.29 -35.53
N ARG A 120 -13.53 10.58 -35.48
CA ARG A 120 -13.24 9.51 -34.51
C ARG A 120 -12.50 10.03 -33.28
N ALA A 121 -11.89 11.22 -33.35
CA ALA A 121 -11.23 11.87 -32.23
C ALA A 121 -12.13 12.94 -31.56
N ALA A 122 -12.39 12.79 -30.26
CA ALA A 122 -13.09 13.79 -29.45
C ALA A 122 -12.16 14.94 -29.04
N GLY A 123 -10.88 14.61 -28.83
CA GLY A 123 -9.80 15.51 -28.47
C GLY A 123 -8.48 14.75 -28.51
N LEU A 124 -7.38 15.49 -28.52
CA LEU A 124 -6.02 14.95 -28.57
C LEU A 124 -5.24 15.44 -27.35
N ILE A 125 -4.62 14.53 -26.61
CA ILE A 125 -3.68 14.86 -25.55
C ILE A 125 -2.34 14.25 -25.93
N ILE A 126 -1.30 15.07 -25.97
CA ILE A 126 0.08 14.65 -26.25
C ILE A 126 0.93 14.91 -25.01
N ASP A 127 1.57 13.88 -24.49
CA ASP A 127 2.43 13.97 -23.30
C ASP A 127 3.88 13.59 -23.65
N GLY A 128 4.82 14.51 -23.45
CA GLY A 128 6.26 14.27 -23.62
C GLY A 128 6.65 13.78 -25.02
N SER A 129 6.06 14.34 -26.08
CA SER A 129 6.25 13.87 -27.46
C SER A 129 7.04 14.84 -28.33
N TYR A 130 7.24 14.48 -29.59
CA TYR A 130 7.99 15.26 -30.56
C TYR A 130 7.39 15.10 -31.97
N PRO A 131 7.43 16.15 -32.81
CA PRO A 131 6.96 16.02 -34.19
C PRO A 131 8.00 15.34 -35.10
N SER A 132 9.28 15.34 -34.70
CA SER A 132 10.38 14.59 -35.31
C SER A 132 11.43 14.30 -34.24
N ALA A 133 11.92 13.07 -34.17
CA ALA A 133 13.02 12.72 -33.26
C ALA A 133 14.37 13.26 -33.75
N LEU A 134 14.51 13.36 -35.08
CA LEU A 134 15.73 13.82 -35.73
C LEU A 134 15.68 15.31 -35.99
N ARG A 135 16.87 15.91 -36.05
CA ARG A 135 17.07 17.27 -36.51
C ARG A 135 16.61 17.38 -37.96
N ARG A 136 15.93 18.48 -38.28
CA ARG A 136 15.43 18.78 -39.62
C ARG A 136 15.57 20.27 -39.93
N PRO A 137 15.55 20.68 -41.21
CA PRO A 137 15.37 22.08 -41.56
C PRO A 137 14.12 22.65 -40.90
N GLY A 138 14.24 23.79 -40.19
CA GLY A 138 13.14 24.38 -39.42
C GLY A 138 12.83 23.69 -38.07
N TYR A 139 13.58 22.67 -37.68
CA TYR A 139 13.45 21.99 -36.38
C TYR A 139 14.83 21.52 -35.87
N PRO A 140 15.61 22.40 -35.20
CA PRO A 140 16.99 22.12 -34.82
C PRO A 140 17.17 21.25 -33.57
N TRP A 141 16.10 21.02 -32.79
CA TRP A 141 16.16 20.43 -31.45
C TRP A 141 16.18 18.89 -31.43
N GLY A 142 15.87 18.24 -32.55
CA GLY A 142 16.05 16.79 -32.69
C GLY A 142 17.53 16.40 -32.67
N ILE A 143 17.79 15.10 -32.54
CA ILE A 143 19.16 14.58 -32.55
C ILE A 143 19.74 14.55 -33.97
N THR A 144 21.05 14.58 -34.09
CA THR A 144 21.76 14.48 -35.37
C THR A 144 21.76 13.05 -35.93
N ASP A 145 22.01 12.90 -37.22
CA ASP A 145 22.13 11.58 -37.88
C ASP A 145 23.26 10.74 -37.26
N GLU A 146 24.37 11.36 -36.85
CA GLU A 146 25.46 10.69 -36.12
C GLU A 146 24.99 10.12 -34.77
N GLN A 147 24.26 10.91 -33.99
CA GLN A 147 23.69 10.46 -32.72
C GLN A 147 22.63 9.37 -32.90
N PHE A 148 21.90 9.41 -34.03
CA PHE A 148 20.96 8.36 -34.40
C PHE A 148 21.67 7.04 -34.66
N GLU A 149 22.72 7.04 -35.50
CA GLU A 149 23.51 5.83 -35.76
C GLU A 149 24.20 5.29 -34.49
N GLU A 150 24.75 6.17 -33.65
CA GLU A 150 25.31 5.79 -32.35
C GLU A 150 24.27 5.11 -31.46
N ARG A 151 23.04 5.65 -31.42
CA ARG A 151 21.94 5.08 -30.65
C ARG A 151 21.53 3.72 -31.20
N MET A 152 21.37 3.59 -32.52
CA MET A 152 21.00 2.34 -33.18
C MET A 152 22.02 1.24 -32.90
N GLY A 153 23.32 1.56 -32.96
CA GLY A 153 24.41 0.64 -32.67
C GLY A 153 24.44 0.10 -31.24
N ARG A 154 23.69 0.70 -30.29
CA ARG A 154 23.65 0.28 -28.88
C ARG A 154 22.36 -0.39 -28.45
N VAL A 155 21.26 -0.30 -29.22
CA VAL A 155 19.93 -0.74 -28.77
C VAL A 155 19.95 -2.19 -28.29
N ARG A 156 20.47 -3.11 -29.12
CA ARG A 156 20.53 -4.54 -28.78
C ARG A 156 21.34 -4.83 -27.53
N ASP A 157 22.46 -4.13 -27.38
CA ASP A 157 23.41 -4.36 -26.28
C ASP A 157 22.86 -3.90 -24.93
N ILE A 158 22.06 -2.84 -24.92
CA ILE A 158 21.49 -2.28 -23.68
C ILE A 158 20.06 -2.79 -23.41
N TRP A 159 19.43 -3.49 -24.35
CA TRP A 159 18.04 -3.93 -24.22
C TRP A 159 17.83 -4.83 -23.00
N GLY A 160 16.77 -4.56 -22.23
CA GLY A 160 16.46 -5.33 -21.03
C GLY A 160 17.43 -5.11 -19.86
N LYS A 161 18.28 -4.07 -19.93
CA LYS A 161 19.17 -3.63 -18.85
C LYS A 161 18.66 -2.31 -18.26
N VAL A 162 19.17 -1.94 -17.08
CA VAL A 162 18.82 -0.68 -16.40
C VAL A 162 19.29 0.55 -17.20
N ALA A 163 20.28 0.38 -18.09
CA ALA A 163 20.78 1.44 -18.94
C ALA A 163 19.67 2.14 -19.74
N GLY A 164 19.65 3.48 -19.69
CA GLY A 164 18.64 4.32 -20.33
C GLY A 164 17.49 4.74 -19.40
N MET A 165 17.24 4.03 -18.29
CA MET A 165 16.22 4.41 -17.30
C MET A 165 16.44 5.83 -16.77
N ASP A 166 17.69 6.24 -16.58
CA ASP A 166 18.11 7.56 -16.12
C ASP A 166 17.71 8.72 -17.05
N ARG A 167 17.31 8.41 -18.28
CA ARG A 167 16.77 9.38 -19.23
C ARG A 167 15.25 9.46 -19.19
N TYR A 168 14.57 8.34 -18.90
CA TYR A 168 13.11 8.25 -18.87
C TYR A 168 12.52 8.63 -17.50
N ALA A 169 13.17 8.21 -16.41
CA ALA A 169 12.74 8.50 -15.05
C ALA A 169 13.92 8.91 -14.16
N PRO A 170 14.57 10.08 -14.41
CA PRO A 170 15.67 10.58 -13.58
C PRO A 170 15.35 10.72 -12.08
N SER A 171 14.08 10.80 -11.66
CA SER A 171 13.71 10.80 -10.23
C SER A 171 13.78 9.42 -9.58
N GLN A 172 13.79 8.34 -10.37
CA GLN A 172 13.69 6.97 -9.89
C GLN A 172 15.00 6.17 -9.98
N VAL A 173 16.12 6.80 -10.35
CA VAL A 173 17.40 6.11 -10.59
C VAL A 173 17.90 5.30 -9.39
N ASP A 174 17.58 5.72 -8.16
CA ASP A 174 17.94 5.03 -6.92
C ASP A 174 16.86 4.06 -6.43
N ASN A 175 15.76 3.88 -7.18
CA ASN A 175 14.65 3.01 -6.82
C ASN A 175 14.82 1.61 -7.45
N ALA A 176 15.23 0.64 -6.63
CA ALA A 176 15.47 -0.72 -7.06
C ALA A 176 14.22 -1.44 -7.61
N GLU A 177 13.03 -1.09 -7.11
CA GLU A 177 11.76 -1.67 -7.60
C GLU A 177 11.47 -1.20 -9.03
N VAL A 178 11.62 0.11 -9.29
CA VAL A 178 11.45 0.68 -10.64
C VAL A 178 12.51 0.14 -11.58
N ALA A 179 13.77 -0.02 -11.12
CA ALA A 179 14.82 -0.62 -11.93
C ALA A 179 14.53 -2.08 -12.32
N GLY A 180 14.01 -2.89 -11.39
CA GLY A 180 13.61 -4.27 -11.67
C GLY A 180 12.39 -4.38 -12.59
N TRP A 181 11.42 -3.47 -12.42
CA TRP A 181 10.28 -3.37 -13.33
C TRP A 181 10.71 -2.95 -14.73
N TRP A 182 11.59 -1.94 -14.85
CA TRP A 182 12.09 -1.42 -16.12
C TRP A 182 12.72 -2.51 -17.00
N THR A 183 13.64 -3.29 -16.44
CA THR A 183 14.34 -4.34 -17.20
C THR A 183 13.37 -5.40 -17.72
N THR A 184 12.45 -5.84 -16.87
CA THR A 184 11.44 -6.83 -17.21
C THR A 184 10.44 -6.28 -18.23
N PHE A 185 9.98 -5.04 -18.05
CA PHE A 185 9.07 -4.36 -18.97
C PHE A 185 9.64 -4.29 -20.39
N MET A 186 10.91 -3.91 -20.54
CA MET A 186 11.58 -3.89 -21.85
C MET A 186 11.60 -5.28 -22.50
N GLN A 187 12.00 -6.31 -21.74
CA GLN A 187 12.09 -7.69 -22.25
C GLN A 187 10.72 -8.27 -22.65
N MET A 188 9.69 -7.98 -21.87
CA MET A 188 8.32 -8.41 -22.17
C MET A 188 7.74 -7.65 -23.37
N SER A 189 8.11 -6.38 -23.55
CA SER A 189 7.55 -5.57 -24.62
C SER A 189 8.10 -5.93 -26.01
N ALA A 190 9.40 -6.19 -26.13
CA ALA A 190 10.03 -6.53 -27.41
C ALA A 190 11.27 -7.40 -27.27
N SER A 191 11.54 -8.21 -28.31
CA SER A 191 12.85 -8.84 -28.46
C SER A 191 13.91 -7.77 -28.83
N PRO A 192 15.22 -8.01 -28.61
CA PRO A 192 16.24 -7.02 -28.94
C PRO A 192 16.26 -6.58 -30.42
N GLY A 193 15.98 -7.51 -31.34
CA GLY A 193 15.88 -7.21 -32.77
C GLY A 193 14.66 -6.33 -33.08
N ASP A 194 13.49 -6.72 -32.56
CA ASP A 194 12.26 -5.92 -32.71
C ASP A 194 12.41 -4.53 -32.11
N ALA A 195 13.08 -4.41 -30.96
CA ALA A 195 13.31 -3.14 -30.30
C ALA A 195 14.16 -2.19 -31.15
N GLU A 196 15.23 -2.69 -31.77
CA GLU A 196 16.04 -1.88 -32.69
C GLU A 196 15.23 -1.46 -33.92
N ASP A 197 14.51 -2.40 -34.51
CA ASP A 197 13.67 -2.17 -35.69
C ASP A 197 12.57 -1.13 -35.41
N LEU A 198 11.82 -1.31 -34.32
CA LEU A 198 10.79 -0.37 -33.87
C LEU A 198 11.37 1.01 -33.57
N MET A 199 12.50 1.08 -32.84
CA MET A 199 13.14 2.36 -32.54
C MET A 199 13.59 3.08 -33.82
N ARG A 200 14.23 2.36 -34.74
CA ARG A 200 14.69 2.89 -36.03
C ARG A 200 13.51 3.48 -36.81
N MET A 201 12.45 2.69 -37.00
CA MET A 201 11.24 3.16 -37.68
C MET A 201 10.68 4.41 -37.01
N ASN A 202 10.52 4.40 -35.69
CA ASN A 202 9.90 5.49 -34.95
C ASN A 202 10.70 6.79 -35.02
N MET A 203 12.03 6.71 -34.96
CA MET A 203 12.88 7.90 -35.02
C MET A 203 12.92 8.54 -36.42
N LEU A 204 12.65 7.79 -37.48
CA LEU A 204 12.63 8.30 -38.84
C LEU A 204 11.33 9.05 -39.18
N ILE A 205 10.29 8.93 -38.35
CA ILE A 205 9.00 9.58 -38.56
C ILE A 205 9.10 11.10 -38.35
N ASP A 206 8.47 11.83 -39.26
CA ASP A 206 8.33 13.28 -39.20
C ASP A 206 6.88 13.65 -39.53
N ILE A 207 6.19 14.25 -38.56
CA ILE A 207 4.78 14.66 -38.67
C ILE A 207 4.60 16.18 -38.72
N ARG A 208 5.69 16.96 -38.85
CA ARG A 208 5.62 18.42 -38.78
C ARG A 208 4.64 19.02 -39.80
N ASP A 209 4.61 18.46 -41.00
CA ASP A 209 3.77 18.95 -42.10
C ASP A 209 2.27 18.67 -41.89
N ILE A 210 1.90 17.73 -41.02
CA ILE A 210 0.48 17.42 -40.75
C ILE A 210 -0.09 18.17 -39.54
N LEU A 211 0.74 18.79 -38.71
CA LEU A 211 0.28 19.48 -37.49
C LEU A 211 -0.81 20.53 -37.76
N PRO A 212 -0.73 21.35 -38.83
CA PRO A 212 -1.77 22.34 -39.14
C PRO A 212 -3.13 21.73 -39.54
N ALA A 213 -3.16 20.44 -39.89
CA ALA A 213 -4.38 19.72 -40.26
C ALA A 213 -5.16 19.21 -39.04
N ILE A 214 -4.56 19.20 -37.85
CA ILE A 214 -5.24 18.79 -36.62
C ILE A 214 -6.28 19.85 -36.24
N ARG A 215 -7.56 19.46 -36.24
CA ARG A 215 -8.70 20.37 -35.95
C ARG A 215 -9.41 20.10 -34.63
N VAL A 216 -9.07 19.01 -33.95
CA VAL A 216 -9.68 18.65 -32.66
C VAL A 216 -9.06 19.47 -31.52
N PRO A 217 -9.80 19.71 -30.42
CA PRO A 217 -9.22 20.29 -29.21
C PRO A 217 -7.96 19.51 -28.82
N THR A 218 -6.87 20.24 -28.54
CA THR A 218 -5.56 19.62 -28.29
C THR A 218 -4.93 20.18 -27.01
N LEU A 219 -4.47 19.28 -26.15
CA LEU A 219 -3.66 19.57 -24.97
C LEU A 219 -2.27 18.96 -25.15
N ILE A 220 -1.22 19.77 -25.01
CA ILE A 220 0.17 19.35 -24.95
C ILE A 220 0.62 19.43 -23.50
N ILE A 221 1.17 18.35 -22.97
CA ILE A 221 1.75 18.27 -21.63
C ILE A 221 3.23 17.94 -21.82
N HIS A 222 4.12 18.73 -21.23
CA HIS A 222 5.56 18.54 -21.46
C HIS A 222 6.41 18.94 -20.25
N ALA A 223 7.28 18.04 -19.82
CA ALA A 223 8.24 18.30 -18.76
C ALA A 223 9.43 19.16 -19.24
N ARG A 224 9.75 20.24 -18.52
CA ARG A 224 10.88 21.13 -18.88
C ARG A 224 12.23 20.41 -18.87
N GLY A 225 12.41 19.43 -18.00
CA GLY A 225 13.64 18.66 -17.83
C GLY A 225 13.70 17.35 -18.60
N ASP A 226 12.77 17.09 -19.52
CA ASP A 226 12.70 15.85 -20.30
C ASP A 226 13.98 15.62 -21.14
N ARG A 227 14.62 14.46 -20.97
CA ARG A 227 15.88 14.06 -21.62
C ARG A 227 15.68 13.17 -22.85
N ILE A 228 14.44 12.81 -23.16
CA ILE A 228 14.01 12.03 -24.32
C ILE A 228 13.45 12.96 -25.39
N ALA A 229 12.49 13.81 -25.03
CA ALA A 229 11.87 14.79 -25.89
C ALA A 229 12.11 16.21 -25.34
N PRO A 230 12.94 17.05 -25.98
CA PRO A 230 13.23 18.38 -25.45
C PRO A 230 11.95 19.23 -25.37
N ILE A 231 11.88 20.16 -24.41
CA ILE A 231 10.70 21.03 -24.20
C ILE A 231 10.33 21.84 -25.45
N GLU A 232 11.31 22.16 -26.28
CA GLU A 232 11.09 22.85 -27.55
C GLU A 232 10.26 22.03 -28.53
N ALA A 233 10.24 20.70 -28.40
CA ALA A 233 9.34 19.84 -29.16
C ALA A 233 7.86 20.08 -28.78
N GLY A 234 7.56 20.17 -27.49
CA GLY A 234 6.23 20.51 -26.99
C GLY A 234 5.77 21.92 -27.38
N ARG A 235 6.69 22.89 -27.30
CA ARG A 235 6.45 24.27 -27.78
C ARG A 235 6.18 24.31 -29.28
N TYR A 236 6.96 23.57 -30.07
CA TYR A 236 6.76 23.47 -31.51
C TYR A 236 5.38 22.88 -31.85
N LEU A 237 4.98 21.79 -31.18
CA LEU A 237 3.65 21.21 -31.34
C LEU A 237 2.55 22.23 -31.03
N ALA A 238 2.67 22.96 -29.91
CA ALA A 238 1.69 23.97 -29.51
C ALA A 238 1.60 25.16 -30.49
N GLU A 239 2.72 25.57 -31.09
CA GLU A 239 2.77 26.64 -32.09
C GLU A 239 2.16 26.21 -33.43
N HIS A 240 2.33 24.95 -33.83
CA HIS A 240 1.95 24.47 -35.17
C HIS A 240 0.60 23.74 -35.20
N ILE A 241 0.03 23.36 -34.05
CA ILE A 241 -1.32 22.81 -33.93
C ILE A 241 -2.30 23.94 -33.59
N PRO A 242 -3.31 24.20 -34.44
CA PRO A 242 -4.30 25.24 -34.18
C PRO A 242 -5.03 25.05 -32.84
N ASN A 243 -5.06 26.12 -32.02
CA ASN A 243 -5.75 26.16 -30.73
C ASN A 243 -5.25 25.12 -29.71
N ALA A 244 -4.02 24.60 -29.85
CA ALA A 244 -3.43 23.74 -28.84
C ALA A 244 -3.12 24.53 -27.56
N ARG A 245 -3.38 23.92 -26.40
CA ARG A 245 -2.96 24.43 -25.09
C ARG A 245 -1.70 23.70 -24.65
N LEU A 246 -0.66 24.43 -24.25
CA LEU A 246 0.55 23.84 -23.67
C LEU A 246 0.54 23.96 -22.14
N LEU A 247 0.81 22.85 -21.47
CA LEU A 247 1.13 22.77 -20.06
C LEU A 247 2.60 22.38 -19.91
N GLU A 248 3.42 23.29 -19.39
CA GLU A 248 4.82 22.99 -19.05
C GLU A 248 4.93 22.58 -17.57
N LEU A 249 5.41 21.36 -17.33
CA LEU A 249 5.61 20.82 -15.99
C LEU A 249 7.00 21.16 -15.46
N ASP A 250 7.11 21.39 -14.15
CA ASP A 250 8.41 21.49 -13.46
C ASP A 250 9.01 20.12 -13.15
N SER A 251 9.01 19.25 -14.15
CA SER A 251 9.46 17.87 -14.02
C SER A 251 10.76 17.62 -14.78
N LYS A 252 11.46 16.58 -14.34
CA LYS A 252 12.59 15.98 -15.08
C LYS A 252 12.26 14.60 -15.65
N ASP A 253 11.13 14.01 -15.25
CA ASP A 253 10.73 12.70 -15.73
C ASP A 253 10.03 12.81 -17.08
N HIS A 254 10.31 11.86 -17.97
CA HIS A 254 9.62 11.72 -19.26
C HIS A 254 8.28 11.02 -19.11
N TRP A 255 8.15 10.18 -18.09
CA TRP A 255 6.91 9.45 -17.85
C TRP A 255 5.98 10.20 -16.89
N PRO A 256 4.72 10.41 -17.29
CA PRO A 256 3.82 11.33 -16.57
C PRO A 256 3.30 10.78 -15.24
N TYR A 257 3.54 9.50 -14.95
CA TYR A 257 3.17 8.86 -13.70
C TYR A 257 4.25 8.99 -12.61
N PHE A 258 5.35 9.70 -12.86
CA PHE A 258 6.36 10.05 -11.87
C PHE A 258 6.42 11.56 -11.65
N GLY A 259 6.62 11.99 -10.40
CA GLY A 259 6.72 13.39 -10.01
C GLY A 259 5.38 14.13 -9.98
N ASP A 260 4.83 14.42 -11.17
CA ASP A 260 3.73 15.38 -11.38
C ASP A 260 2.41 14.71 -11.78
N ALA A 261 2.25 13.43 -11.46
CA ALA A 261 1.12 12.61 -11.92
C ALA A 261 -0.25 13.21 -11.59
N ASP A 262 -0.44 13.74 -10.38
CA ASP A 262 -1.71 14.36 -9.97
C ASP A 262 -2.03 15.63 -10.76
N GLN A 263 -1.01 16.42 -11.09
CA GLN A 263 -1.18 17.61 -11.92
C GLN A 263 -1.57 17.21 -13.34
N VAL A 264 -0.87 16.23 -13.93
CA VAL A 264 -1.18 15.71 -15.27
C VAL A 264 -2.59 15.14 -15.32
N LEU A 265 -2.97 14.29 -14.36
CA LEU A 265 -4.29 13.67 -14.30
C LEU A 265 -5.40 14.71 -14.10
N GLY A 266 -5.17 15.72 -13.25
CA GLY A 266 -6.11 16.81 -13.04
C GLY A 266 -6.36 17.62 -14.32
N GLU A 267 -5.30 17.92 -15.08
CA GLU A 267 -5.38 18.67 -16.32
C GLU A 267 -6.04 17.86 -17.45
N ILE A 268 -5.75 16.56 -17.54
CA ILE A 268 -6.45 15.64 -18.46
C ILE A 268 -7.94 15.59 -18.10
N GLN A 269 -8.27 15.42 -16.83
CA GLN A 269 -9.66 15.34 -16.39
C GLN A 269 -10.41 16.64 -16.68
N GLU A 270 -9.83 17.79 -16.34
CA GLU A 270 -10.43 19.10 -16.61
C GLU A 270 -10.60 19.33 -18.12
N PHE A 271 -9.60 18.98 -18.92
CA PHE A 271 -9.68 19.10 -20.38
C PHE A 271 -10.80 18.26 -20.99
N LEU A 272 -11.03 17.05 -20.48
CA LEU A 272 -12.03 16.13 -21.01
C LEU A 272 -13.45 16.33 -20.45
N THR A 273 -13.56 16.80 -19.21
CA THR A 273 -14.85 16.86 -18.49
C THR A 273 -15.32 18.29 -18.19
N GLY A 274 -14.43 19.29 -18.28
CA GLY A 274 -14.66 20.65 -17.80
C GLY A 274 -14.67 20.79 -16.27
N VAL A 275 -14.41 19.71 -15.52
CA VAL A 275 -14.45 19.69 -14.05
C VAL A 275 -13.16 19.09 -13.51
N ARG A 276 -12.54 19.77 -12.55
CA ARG A 276 -11.40 19.23 -11.79
C ARG A 276 -11.92 18.56 -10.51
N THR A 277 -11.66 17.27 -10.33
CA THR A 277 -11.91 16.57 -9.07
C THR A 277 -10.59 16.39 -8.34
N GLU A 278 -10.47 16.91 -7.12
CA GLU A 278 -9.32 16.61 -6.26
C GLU A 278 -9.20 15.08 -6.05
N PRO A 279 -7.98 14.50 -6.02
CA PRO A 279 -7.83 13.07 -5.74
C PRO A 279 -8.47 12.74 -4.40
N ALA A 280 -9.47 11.84 -4.39
CA ALA A 280 -9.93 11.26 -3.14
C ALA A 280 -8.85 10.30 -2.63
N PRO A 281 -8.48 10.32 -1.33
CA PRO A 281 -7.49 9.39 -0.79
C PRO A 281 -7.98 7.95 -0.96
N ASP A 282 -7.07 7.03 -1.31
CA ASP A 282 -7.36 5.60 -1.39
C ASP A 282 -7.78 5.09 0.00
N THR A 283 -9.06 4.76 0.19
CA THR A 283 -9.59 4.25 1.47
C THR A 283 -9.82 2.74 1.42
N MET A 284 -9.48 2.03 2.49
CA MET A 284 -9.83 0.62 2.72
C MET A 284 -10.58 0.45 4.03
N LEU A 285 -11.65 -0.36 4.05
CA LEU A 285 -12.25 -0.82 5.30
C LEU A 285 -11.35 -1.89 5.93
N ALA A 286 -10.89 -1.68 7.16
CA ALA A 286 -9.99 -2.59 7.86
C ALA A 286 -10.40 -2.78 9.32
N THR A 287 -10.10 -3.95 9.89
CA THR A 287 -10.13 -4.15 11.35
C THR A 287 -8.71 -4.05 11.89
N VAL A 288 -8.47 -3.07 12.76
CA VAL A 288 -7.18 -2.83 13.42
C VAL A 288 -7.16 -3.57 14.77
N LEU A 289 -6.08 -4.30 15.03
CA LEU A 289 -5.76 -4.94 16.30
C LEU A 289 -4.53 -4.25 16.90
N CYS A 290 -4.65 -3.76 18.12
CA CYS A 290 -3.52 -3.31 18.93
C CYS A 290 -3.36 -4.22 20.15
N THR A 291 -2.13 -4.65 20.44
CA THR A 291 -1.79 -5.40 21.66
C THR A 291 -0.69 -4.70 22.44
N ASN A 292 -0.70 -4.83 23.77
CA ASN A 292 0.37 -4.36 24.64
C ASN A 292 0.52 -5.29 25.87
N VAL A 293 1.76 -5.53 26.30
CA VAL A 293 2.10 -6.22 27.56
C VAL A 293 1.67 -5.36 28.77
N ALA A 294 0.81 -5.92 29.62
CA ALA A 294 0.38 -5.20 30.81
C ALA A 294 1.56 -4.95 31.76
N GLN A 295 1.59 -3.75 32.36
CA GLN A 295 2.62 -3.31 33.31
C GLN A 295 4.07 -3.36 32.77
N ALA A 296 4.24 -3.19 31.46
CA ALA A 296 5.55 -3.20 30.78
C ALA A 296 6.63 -2.37 31.48
N GLY A 297 6.33 -1.15 31.94
CA GLY A 297 7.29 -0.30 32.66
C GLY A 297 7.75 -0.88 34.01
N ALA A 298 6.84 -1.48 34.78
CA ALA A 298 7.19 -2.13 36.04
C ALA A 298 8.04 -3.40 35.81
N HIS A 299 7.70 -4.18 34.78
CA HIS A 299 8.49 -5.33 34.36
C HIS A 299 9.88 -4.93 33.86
N ALA A 300 10.02 -3.86 33.09
CA ALA A 300 11.31 -3.36 32.61
C ALA A 300 12.24 -2.97 33.76
N ILE A 301 11.73 -2.21 34.74
CA ILE A 301 12.49 -1.80 35.93
C ILE A 301 12.90 -3.02 36.79
N TRP A 302 12.01 -3.99 36.97
CA TRP A 302 12.27 -5.14 37.84
C TRP A 302 13.14 -6.23 37.21
N LEU A 303 12.99 -6.49 35.91
CA LEU A 303 13.72 -7.54 35.18
C LEU A 303 15.09 -7.09 34.68
N GLY A 304 15.27 -5.77 34.49
CA GLY A 304 16.38 -5.18 33.75
C GLY A 304 16.27 -5.40 32.24
N ASP A 305 16.88 -4.50 31.47
CA ASP A 305 16.69 -4.36 30.01
C ASP A 305 16.84 -5.68 29.24
N LYS A 306 17.86 -6.48 29.56
CA LYS A 306 18.13 -7.73 28.84
C LYS A 306 17.00 -8.75 28.94
N ARG A 307 16.42 -8.92 30.13
CA ARG A 307 15.32 -9.87 30.35
C ARG A 307 13.98 -9.31 29.88
N TRP A 308 13.80 -7.99 29.98
CA TRP A 308 12.65 -7.31 29.40
C TRP A 308 12.61 -7.47 27.88
N ASN A 309 13.72 -7.22 27.19
CA ASN A 309 13.79 -7.37 25.74
C ASN A 309 13.51 -8.81 25.28
N GLN A 310 14.01 -9.82 26.01
CA GLN A 310 13.69 -11.23 25.74
C GLN A 310 12.19 -11.53 25.89
N LEU A 311 11.52 -10.88 26.83
CA LEU A 311 10.09 -11.03 27.07
C LEU A 311 9.27 -10.39 25.93
N VAL A 312 9.68 -9.20 25.50
CA VAL A 312 9.09 -8.47 24.35
C VAL A 312 9.29 -9.26 23.05
N ASP A 313 10.48 -9.82 22.81
CA ASP A 313 10.75 -10.68 21.65
C ASP A 313 9.85 -11.92 21.65
N ARG A 314 9.61 -12.51 22.83
CA ARG A 314 8.70 -13.65 22.98
C ARG A 314 7.25 -13.25 22.74
N HIS A 315 6.82 -12.08 23.21
CA HIS A 315 5.54 -11.48 22.87
C HIS A 315 5.40 -11.32 21.35
N HIS A 316 6.36 -10.66 20.68
CA HIS A 316 6.33 -10.46 19.23
C HIS A 316 6.30 -11.76 18.45
N SER A 317 7.06 -12.78 18.88
CA SER A 317 7.06 -14.09 18.25
C SER A 317 5.69 -14.77 18.30
N VAL A 318 5.00 -14.70 19.44
CA VAL A 318 3.65 -15.26 19.61
C VAL A 318 2.64 -14.50 18.74
N VAL A 319 2.68 -13.17 18.77
CA VAL A 319 1.77 -12.34 17.95
C VAL A 319 1.97 -12.63 16.47
N ARG A 320 3.21 -12.64 15.95
CA ARG A 320 3.49 -12.93 14.53
C ARG A 320 2.99 -14.30 14.09
N LYS A 321 3.14 -15.34 14.92
CA LYS A 321 2.61 -16.67 14.62
C LYS A 321 1.08 -16.67 14.54
N ALA A 322 0.42 -15.96 15.45
CA ALA A 322 -1.04 -15.81 15.40
C ALA A 322 -1.47 -14.99 14.17
N LEU A 323 -0.81 -13.88 13.85
CA LEU A 323 -1.08 -13.08 12.66
C LEU A 323 -0.98 -13.94 11.39
N ALA A 324 0.09 -14.73 11.23
CA ALA A 324 0.24 -15.64 10.10
C ALA A 324 -0.91 -16.66 10.03
N ARG A 325 -1.35 -17.20 11.17
CA ARG A 325 -2.44 -18.18 11.24
C ARG A 325 -3.80 -17.60 10.84
N TYR A 326 -4.08 -16.36 11.22
CA TYR A 326 -5.37 -15.70 10.98
C TYR A 326 -5.32 -14.69 9.83
N SER A 327 -4.26 -14.70 9.03
CA SER A 327 -4.04 -13.82 7.88
C SER A 327 -4.07 -12.32 8.23
N GLY A 328 -3.51 -11.96 9.38
CA GLY A 328 -3.29 -10.56 9.76
C GLY A 328 -1.98 -10.02 9.19
N ARG A 329 -1.95 -8.72 8.89
CA ARG A 329 -0.76 -8.00 8.43
C ARG A 329 -0.22 -7.09 9.53
N GLU A 330 1.02 -7.30 9.95
CA GLU A 330 1.73 -6.42 10.88
C GLU A 330 1.93 -5.03 10.24
N ILE A 331 1.60 -3.97 10.99
CA ILE A 331 1.83 -2.59 10.59
C ILE A 331 3.01 -2.00 11.36
N GLU A 332 3.06 -2.26 12.67
CA GLU A 332 4.08 -1.73 13.56
C GLU A 332 4.32 -2.70 14.73
N ALA A 333 5.57 -2.86 15.13
CA ALA A 333 5.97 -3.50 16.38
C ALA A 333 6.75 -2.50 17.22
N GLY A 334 6.22 -2.17 18.40
CA GLY A 334 6.81 -1.24 19.35
C GLY A 334 7.48 -1.95 20.53
N GLU A 335 8.00 -1.18 21.49
CA GLU A 335 8.75 -1.73 22.63
C GLU A 335 7.91 -2.56 23.62
N GLN A 336 6.58 -2.48 23.52
CA GLN A 336 5.66 -3.09 24.49
C GLN A 336 4.49 -3.80 23.82
N GLY A 337 4.38 -3.77 22.49
CA GLY A 337 3.13 -4.07 21.80
C GLY A 337 3.24 -4.10 20.29
N MET A 338 2.14 -4.45 19.63
CA MET A 338 2.08 -4.57 18.17
C MET A 338 0.74 -4.08 17.64
N THR A 339 0.77 -3.47 16.46
CA THR A 339 -0.40 -3.07 15.69
C THR A 339 -0.46 -3.86 14.39
N ALA A 340 -1.62 -4.43 14.09
CA ALA A 340 -1.88 -5.21 12.89
C ALA A 340 -3.24 -4.87 12.29
N VAL A 341 -3.42 -5.19 11.00
CA VAL A 341 -4.69 -5.03 10.30
C VAL A 341 -5.18 -6.33 9.69
N PHE A 342 -6.49 -6.44 9.57
CA PHE A 342 -7.20 -7.57 8.99
C PHE A 342 -8.29 -7.06 8.04
N ASP A 343 -8.46 -7.80 6.95
CA ASP A 343 -9.57 -7.72 5.99
C ASP A 343 -10.83 -8.47 6.47
N GLY A 344 -10.78 -9.13 7.64
CA GLY A 344 -11.94 -9.78 8.26
C GLY A 344 -12.01 -9.64 9.78
N THR A 345 -13.09 -9.05 10.28
CA THR A 345 -13.26 -8.72 11.71
C THR A 345 -13.29 -9.94 12.63
N ALA A 346 -13.97 -11.02 12.24
CA ALA A 346 -14.01 -12.25 13.04
C ALA A 346 -12.63 -12.92 13.17
N ARG A 347 -11.80 -12.85 12.11
CA ARG A 347 -10.42 -13.36 12.15
C ARG A 347 -9.55 -12.55 13.11
N ALA A 348 -9.69 -11.22 13.08
CA ALA A 348 -8.97 -10.33 13.99
C ALA A 348 -9.29 -10.64 15.46
N ILE A 349 -10.56 -10.85 15.80
CA ILE A 349 -10.99 -11.18 17.17
C ILE A 349 -10.42 -12.54 17.59
N ARG A 350 -10.51 -13.56 16.75
CA ARG A 350 -9.95 -14.89 17.04
C ARG A 350 -8.43 -14.85 17.21
N CYS A 351 -7.75 -14.05 16.40
CA CYS A 351 -6.32 -13.79 16.56
C CYS A 351 -6.00 -13.17 17.92
N ALA A 352 -6.75 -12.14 18.33
CA ALA A 352 -6.54 -11.47 19.60
C ALA A 352 -6.76 -12.41 20.81
N LEU A 353 -7.79 -13.25 20.75
CA LEU A 353 -8.07 -14.26 21.77
C LEU A 353 -6.95 -15.31 21.86
N ASP A 354 -6.47 -15.81 20.71
CA ASP A 354 -5.37 -16.79 20.66
C ASP A 354 -4.07 -16.19 21.21
N VAL A 355 -3.76 -14.94 20.87
CA VAL A 355 -2.61 -14.20 21.43
C VAL A 355 -2.73 -14.09 22.94
N ARG A 356 -3.89 -13.66 23.46
CA ARG A 356 -4.13 -13.57 24.91
C ARG A 356 -3.90 -14.92 25.59
N ASP A 357 -4.48 -15.98 25.08
CA ASP A 357 -4.47 -17.31 25.72
C ASP A 357 -3.09 -17.97 25.65
N GLN A 358 -2.32 -17.73 24.58
CA GLN A 358 -0.95 -18.21 24.47
C GLN A 358 0.00 -17.46 25.39
N LEU A 359 -0.14 -16.13 25.49
CA LEU A 359 0.71 -15.32 26.35
C LEU A 359 0.40 -15.53 27.82
N LEU A 360 -0.87 -15.73 28.19
CA LEU A 360 -1.24 -16.06 29.56
C LEU A 360 -0.58 -17.37 30.03
N ARG A 361 -0.49 -18.37 29.16
CA ARG A 361 0.25 -19.63 29.44
C ARG A 361 1.75 -19.43 29.62
N LEU A 362 2.29 -18.30 29.16
CA LEU A 362 3.68 -17.90 29.37
C LEU A 362 3.85 -16.96 30.57
N GLY A 363 2.79 -16.76 31.38
CA GLY A 363 2.79 -15.85 32.52
C GLY A 363 2.65 -14.37 32.13
N LEU A 364 2.31 -14.07 30.88
CA LEU A 364 2.18 -12.71 30.36
C LEU A 364 0.73 -12.32 30.17
N ARG A 365 0.28 -11.30 30.92
CA ARG A 365 -1.02 -10.68 30.68
C ARG A 365 -0.86 -9.57 29.64
N VAL A 366 -1.68 -9.61 28.60
CA VAL A 366 -1.76 -8.57 27.57
C VAL A 366 -3.08 -7.84 27.62
N ARG A 367 -3.06 -6.61 27.11
CA ARG A 367 -4.24 -5.83 26.76
C ARG A 367 -4.39 -5.90 25.24
N ALA A 368 -5.59 -6.17 24.75
CA ALA A 368 -5.87 -6.11 23.32
C ALA A 368 -7.09 -5.24 23.04
N GLY A 369 -7.02 -4.45 21.97
CA GLY A 369 -8.10 -3.59 21.52
C GLY A 369 -8.33 -3.72 20.03
N LEU A 370 -9.60 -3.80 19.62
CA LEU A 370 -9.99 -3.87 18.21
C LEU A 370 -11.01 -2.79 17.84
N HIS A 371 -10.80 -2.20 16.67
CA HIS A 371 -11.75 -1.32 16.01
C HIS A 371 -11.75 -1.55 14.51
N ALA A 372 -12.90 -1.36 13.86
CA ALA A 372 -13.08 -1.47 12.42
C ALA A 372 -13.58 -0.16 11.86
N GLY A 373 -12.94 0.32 10.79
CA GLY A 373 -13.28 1.57 10.14
C GLY A 373 -12.49 1.77 8.85
N GLU A 374 -12.82 2.83 8.12
CA GLU A 374 -12.12 3.20 6.89
C GLU A 374 -10.77 3.82 7.21
N CYS A 375 -9.72 3.24 6.64
CA CYS A 375 -8.35 3.72 6.73
C CYS A 375 -7.92 4.26 5.37
N GLU A 376 -7.22 5.39 5.36
CA GLU A 376 -6.50 5.84 4.16
C GLU A 376 -5.26 4.96 3.96
N VAL A 377 -4.88 4.71 2.71
CA VAL A 377 -3.73 3.89 2.36
C VAL A 377 -2.67 4.77 1.70
N GLY A 378 -1.57 5.02 2.43
CA GLY A 378 -0.39 5.71 1.90
C GLY A 378 0.85 4.80 1.99
N ASP A 379 1.61 4.67 0.90
CA ASP A 379 2.80 3.79 0.82
C ASP A 379 2.49 2.32 1.18
N GLY A 380 1.28 1.84 0.87
CA GLY A 380 0.80 0.49 1.24
C GLY A 380 0.51 0.29 2.74
N ARG A 381 0.57 1.35 3.55
CA ARG A 381 0.29 1.33 5.00
C ARG A 381 -1.02 2.03 5.32
N PRO A 382 -1.93 1.39 6.08
CA PRO A 382 -3.17 2.03 6.51
C PRO A 382 -2.86 3.10 7.56
N ARG A 383 -3.49 4.26 7.42
CA ARG A 383 -3.42 5.42 8.31
C ARG A 383 -4.84 5.89 8.65
N GLY A 384 -4.94 6.72 9.67
CA GLY A 384 -6.19 7.42 10.00
C GLY A 384 -6.76 7.10 11.37
N VAL A 385 -8.01 7.55 11.56
CA VAL A 385 -8.74 7.49 12.83
C VAL A 385 -8.86 6.06 13.38
N PRO A 386 -9.07 4.99 12.57
CA PRO A 386 -9.28 3.67 13.14
C PRO A 386 -8.11 3.12 13.98
N LEU A 387 -6.87 3.48 13.65
CA LEU A 387 -5.69 3.10 14.45
C LEU A 387 -5.72 3.74 15.84
N HIS A 388 -6.10 5.02 15.92
CA HIS A 388 -6.19 5.77 17.17
C HIS A 388 -7.30 5.24 18.07
N VAL A 389 -8.45 4.87 17.47
CA VAL A 389 -9.57 4.25 18.20
C VAL A 389 -9.16 2.87 18.72
N ALA A 390 -8.58 2.00 17.89
CA ALA A 390 -8.14 0.67 18.33
C ALA A 390 -7.13 0.73 19.48
N MET A 391 -6.18 1.67 19.41
CA MET A 391 -5.23 1.92 20.49
C MET A 391 -5.93 2.39 21.78
N SER A 392 -6.94 3.25 21.68
CA SER A 392 -7.72 3.73 22.83
C SER A 392 -8.55 2.61 23.47
N VAL A 393 -9.16 1.76 22.64
CA VAL A 393 -9.86 0.55 23.09
C VAL A 393 -8.90 -0.38 23.83
N MET A 394 -7.69 -0.59 23.30
CA MET A 394 -6.65 -1.42 23.94
C MET A 394 -6.22 -0.83 25.29
N LYS A 395 -6.01 0.49 25.37
CA LYS A 395 -5.64 1.15 26.64
C LYS A 395 -6.74 1.01 27.71
N ALA A 396 -8.01 0.98 27.30
CA ALA A 396 -9.13 0.76 28.20
C ALA A 396 -9.29 -0.71 28.64
N ALA A 397 -8.70 -1.67 27.92
CA ALA A 397 -8.81 -3.10 28.22
C ALA A 397 -8.06 -3.47 29.50
N PRO A 398 -8.70 -4.14 30.48
CA PRO A 398 -8.00 -4.73 31.62
C PRO A 398 -6.90 -5.71 31.20
N PRO A 399 -5.86 -5.94 32.03
CA PRO A 399 -4.88 -6.99 31.78
C PRO A 399 -5.55 -8.36 31.63
N GLY A 400 -5.32 -9.03 30.49
CA GLY A 400 -5.95 -10.30 30.15
C GLY A 400 -7.30 -10.18 29.45
N GLU A 401 -7.78 -8.98 29.11
CA GLU A 401 -9.00 -8.82 28.31
C GLU A 401 -8.71 -8.40 26.86
N VAL A 402 -9.59 -8.84 25.97
CA VAL A 402 -9.69 -8.39 24.58
C VAL A 402 -10.93 -7.52 24.47
N LEU A 403 -10.75 -6.20 24.34
CA LEU A 403 -11.87 -5.29 24.12
C LEU A 403 -12.08 -4.99 22.65
N VAL A 404 -13.33 -4.81 22.26
CA VAL A 404 -13.75 -4.42 20.93
C VAL A 404 -14.69 -3.22 21.00
N SER A 405 -14.63 -2.35 19.98
CA SER A 405 -15.65 -1.31 19.77
C SER A 405 -17.00 -1.90 19.35
N GLY A 406 -18.09 -1.13 19.49
CA GLY A 406 -19.43 -1.49 19.00
C GLY A 406 -19.44 -1.87 17.52
N THR A 407 -18.75 -1.12 16.66
CA THR A 407 -18.63 -1.43 15.22
C THR A 407 -18.08 -2.83 14.98
N VAL A 408 -17.07 -3.25 15.75
CA VAL A 408 -16.47 -4.59 15.62
C VAL A 408 -17.44 -5.68 16.05
N LYS A 409 -18.19 -5.47 17.14
CA LYS A 409 -19.24 -6.40 17.58
C LYS A 409 -20.32 -6.56 16.51
N ASP A 410 -20.77 -5.45 15.93
CA ASP A 410 -21.88 -5.45 14.97
C ASP A 410 -21.49 -6.14 13.65
N LEU A 411 -20.24 -5.96 13.19
CA LEU A 411 -19.73 -6.59 11.97
C LEU A 411 -19.58 -8.13 12.05
N VAL A 412 -19.66 -8.72 13.24
CA VAL A 412 -19.48 -10.17 13.43
C VAL A 412 -20.73 -10.86 13.96
N ALA A 413 -21.90 -10.24 13.81
CA ALA A 413 -23.19 -10.88 14.08
C ALA A 413 -23.29 -12.23 13.35
N GLY A 414 -23.61 -13.30 14.07
CA GLY A 414 -23.70 -14.66 13.51
C GLY A 414 -22.39 -15.46 13.44
N SER A 415 -21.25 -14.89 13.86
CA SER A 415 -19.93 -15.57 13.82
C SER A 415 -19.68 -16.58 14.95
N GLY A 416 -20.63 -16.71 15.89
CA GLY A 416 -20.50 -17.52 17.11
C GLY A 416 -19.58 -16.91 18.19
N LEU A 417 -19.13 -15.66 18.02
CA LEU A 417 -18.35 -14.94 19.02
C LEU A 417 -19.27 -14.35 20.09
N GLU A 418 -18.86 -14.49 21.35
CA GLU A 418 -19.58 -13.95 22.51
C GLU A 418 -18.96 -12.63 22.98
N PHE A 419 -19.81 -11.75 23.51
CA PHE A 419 -19.44 -10.41 23.94
C PHE A 419 -20.11 -10.05 25.27
N ALA A 420 -19.32 -9.49 26.19
CA ALA A 420 -19.82 -8.89 27.44
C ALA A 420 -19.77 -7.37 27.35
N ASP A 421 -20.84 -6.68 27.73
CA ASP A 421 -20.85 -5.21 27.77
C ASP A 421 -19.86 -4.66 28.82
N ARG A 422 -19.11 -3.64 28.46
CA ARG A 422 -18.14 -2.90 29.30
C ARG A 422 -18.47 -1.40 29.40
N GLY A 423 -19.64 -1.01 28.90
CA GLY A 423 -20.15 0.35 28.91
C GLY A 423 -19.54 1.24 27.83
N ALA A 424 -20.03 2.47 27.77
CA ALA A 424 -19.52 3.48 26.86
C ALA A 424 -18.38 4.28 27.51
N ARG A 425 -17.37 4.64 26.72
CA ARG A 425 -16.24 5.47 27.16
C ARG A 425 -15.97 6.61 26.19
N VAL A 426 -15.53 7.73 26.71
CA VAL A 426 -14.97 8.83 25.92
C VAL A 426 -13.46 8.70 25.95
N PHE A 427 -12.81 8.79 24.79
CA PHE A 427 -11.36 8.73 24.68
C PHE A 427 -10.80 10.12 24.40
N GLU A 428 -9.65 10.44 25.00
CA GLU A 428 -8.95 11.68 24.72
C GLU A 428 -8.52 11.72 23.24
N GLY A 429 -8.80 12.82 22.55
CA GLY A 429 -8.45 13.00 21.12
C GLY A 429 -9.31 12.23 20.12
N VAL A 430 -10.34 11.49 20.57
CA VAL A 430 -11.29 10.79 19.68
C VAL A 430 -12.71 11.30 19.98
N PRO A 431 -13.38 11.97 19.02
CA PRO A 431 -14.73 12.45 19.21
C PRO A 431 -15.73 11.35 19.57
N GLY A 432 -16.73 11.69 20.40
CA GLY A 432 -17.87 10.84 20.71
C GLY A 432 -17.69 9.88 21.88
N SER A 433 -18.75 9.11 22.15
CA SER A 433 -18.78 8.05 23.16
C SER A 433 -18.78 6.69 22.46
N TRP A 434 -17.92 5.79 22.93
CA TRP A 434 -17.62 4.52 22.30
C TRP A 434 -18.04 3.36 23.20
N SER A 435 -19.06 2.60 22.78
CA SER A 435 -19.46 1.36 23.46
C SER A 435 -18.38 0.29 23.31
N LEU A 436 -17.95 -0.28 24.44
CA LEU A 436 -16.92 -1.30 24.50
C LEU A 436 -17.49 -2.64 24.93
N PHE A 437 -16.95 -3.71 24.35
CA PHE A 437 -17.36 -5.07 24.66
C PHE A 437 -16.13 -5.95 24.87
N ALA A 438 -16.13 -6.80 25.89
CA ALA A 438 -15.11 -7.82 26.06
C ALA A 438 -15.46 -9.04 25.20
N ALA A 439 -14.53 -9.47 24.34
CA ALA A 439 -14.69 -10.64 23.49
C ALA A 439 -14.22 -11.92 24.21
N GLY A 440 -14.96 -13.01 24.01
CA GLY A 440 -14.67 -14.33 24.57
C GLY A 440 -15.78 -14.86 25.48
N PRO A 441 -15.62 -16.08 26.03
CA PRO A 441 -16.65 -16.71 26.84
C PRO A 441 -16.98 -15.83 28.05
N LEU A 442 -18.27 -15.63 28.31
CA LEU A 442 -18.72 -15.01 29.55
C LEU A 442 -18.26 -15.90 30.71
N GLU A 443 -17.28 -15.45 31.50
CA GLU A 443 -17.20 -15.94 32.87
C GLU A 443 -18.54 -15.62 33.51
N LYS A 444 -19.36 -16.66 33.73
CA LYS A 444 -20.60 -16.53 34.49
C LYS A 444 -20.23 -15.81 35.76
N ALA A 445 -20.79 -14.62 35.96
CA ALA A 445 -20.70 -13.88 37.20
C ALA A 445 -21.18 -14.81 38.32
N GLN A 446 -20.24 -15.49 38.97
CA GLN A 446 -20.50 -16.15 40.23
C GLN A 446 -20.69 -15.00 41.22
N THR A 447 -21.97 -14.82 41.54
CA THR A 447 -22.53 -14.02 42.63
C THR A 447 -21.52 -13.71 43.72
N THR A 448 -21.45 -12.44 44.06
CA THR A 448 -20.61 -11.70 45.01
C THR A 448 -20.69 -12.19 46.47
N THR A 449 -20.65 -13.51 46.71
CA THR A 449 -20.78 -14.13 48.03
C THR A 449 -19.73 -15.22 48.27
N GLN A 450 -18.78 -15.42 47.34
CA GLN A 450 -17.71 -16.42 47.47
C GLN A 450 -16.29 -15.82 47.60
N ALA A 451 -16.13 -14.51 47.38
CA ALA A 451 -14.86 -13.80 47.59
C ALA A 451 -14.45 -13.71 49.09
N ALA A 452 -15.37 -13.92 50.02
CA ALA A 452 -15.07 -13.98 51.46
C ALA A 452 -14.69 -15.40 51.96
N ARG A 453 -14.74 -16.43 51.10
CA ARG A 453 -14.41 -17.83 51.48
C ARG A 453 -13.27 -18.45 50.68
N ALA A 454 -12.72 -17.78 49.66
CA ALA A 454 -11.63 -18.29 48.85
C ALA A 454 -10.22 -17.85 49.32
N THR A 455 -10.10 -16.97 50.32
CA THR A 455 -8.81 -16.61 50.94
C THR A 455 -8.31 -17.60 51.98
N SER A 456 -9.08 -18.65 52.32
CA SER A 456 -8.72 -19.63 53.36
C SER A 456 -8.12 -20.94 52.83
N ALA A 457 -7.75 -21.04 51.55
CA ALA A 457 -7.26 -22.30 50.95
C ALA A 457 -6.09 -22.17 49.96
N VAL A 458 -5.25 -21.14 50.08
CA VAL A 458 -3.94 -21.14 49.40
C VAL A 458 -2.91 -21.69 50.39
N ASP A 459 -2.50 -22.95 50.20
CA ASP A 459 -1.50 -23.59 51.06
C ASP A 459 -0.09 -23.17 50.62
N LEU A 460 0.42 -22.10 51.24
CA LEU A 460 1.83 -21.75 51.14
C LEU A 460 2.65 -22.87 51.79
N SER A 461 3.69 -23.34 51.08
CA SER A 461 4.64 -24.28 51.67
C SER A 461 5.22 -23.70 52.96
N ARG A 462 5.69 -24.56 53.87
CA ARG A 462 6.30 -24.11 55.13
C ARG A 462 7.36 -23.03 54.90
N ARG A 463 8.15 -23.17 53.83
CA ARG A 463 9.20 -22.23 53.47
C ARG A 463 8.67 -20.90 52.92
N GLU A 464 7.61 -20.92 52.13
CA GLU A 464 6.95 -19.71 51.64
C GLU A 464 6.25 -18.95 52.78
N ARG A 465 5.70 -19.66 53.79
CA ARG A 465 5.15 -19.04 55.01
C ARG A 465 6.22 -18.32 55.81
N ASP A 466 7.38 -18.95 56.03
CA ASP A 466 8.50 -18.31 56.74
C ASP A 466 8.93 -17.00 56.04
N VAL A 467 9.02 -17.03 54.70
CA VAL A 467 9.37 -15.84 53.90
C VAL A 467 8.26 -14.78 53.96
N ALA A 468 6.99 -15.16 53.85
CA ALA A 468 5.86 -14.25 53.93
C ALA A 468 5.76 -13.56 55.31
N GLN A 469 6.03 -14.28 56.41
CA GLN A 469 6.07 -13.71 57.76
C GLN A 469 7.19 -12.67 57.93
N LEU A 470 8.39 -12.96 57.43
CA LEU A 470 9.51 -12.02 57.51
C LEU A 470 9.32 -10.82 56.57
N LEU A 471 8.64 -11.00 55.44
CA LEU A 471 8.20 -9.89 54.59
C LEU A 471 7.20 -8.98 55.31
N ALA A 472 6.27 -9.55 56.08
CA ALA A 472 5.27 -8.81 56.87
C ALA A 472 5.91 -8.01 58.01
N GLN A 473 7.04 -8.47 58.55
CA GLN A 473 7.87 -7.73 59.51
C GLN A 473 8.72 -6.61 58.86
N GLY A 474 8.62 -6.42 57.55
CA GLY A 474 9.29 -5.34 56.82
C GLY A 474 10.75 -5.62 56.45
N LEU A 475 11.24 -6.86 56.59
CA LEU A 475 12.63 -7.19 56.27
C LEU A 475 12.89 -7.12 54.75
N SER A 476 14.10 -6.69 54.36
CA SER A 476 14.57 -6.77 52.97
C SER A 476 14.91 -8.21 52.58
N ASN A 477 14.94 -8.53 51.28
CA ASN A 477 15.21 -9.90 50.81
C ASN A 477 16.59 -10.40 51.25
N ARG A 478 17.59 -9.51 51.30
CA ARG A 478 18.90 -9.78 51.92
C ARG A 478 18.80 -10.17 53.39
N ALA A 479 18.08 -9.39 54.21
CA ALA A 479 17.93 -9.67 55.64
C ALA A 479 17.13 -10.97 55.90
N ILE A 480 16.14 -11.28 55.05
CA ILE A 480 15.42 -12.56 55.07
C ILE A 480 16.37 -13.70 54.72
N GLY A 481 17.23 -13.52 53.70
CA GLY A 481 18.23 -14.50 53.29
C GLY A 481 19.21 -14.84 54.41
N GLU A 482 19.74 -13.82 55.08
CA GLU A 482 20.63 -13.98 56.25
C GLU A 482 19.93 -14.74 57.39
N ARG A 483 18.65 -14.45 57.66
CA ARG A 483 17.88 -15.06 58.76
C ARG A 483 17.43 -16.50 58.48
N LEU A 484 17.21 -16.83 57.21
CA LEU A 484 16.80 -18.16 56.78
C LEU A 484 17.96 -19.02 56.25
N TYR A 485 19.20 -18.51 56.29
CA TYR A 485 20.39 -19.15 55.70
C TYR A 485 20.22 -19.48 54.22
N LEU A 486 19.66 -18.54 53.44
CA LEU A 486 19.43 -18.65 52.00
C LEU A 486 20.08 -17.48 51.25
N SER A 487 20.39 -17.70 49.96
CA SER A 487 20.82 -16.60 49.11
C SER A 487 19.67 -15.61 48.88
N GLU A 488 19.99 -14.32 48.73
CA GLU A 488 19.02 -13.27 48.42
C GLU A 488 18.18 -13.62 47.17
N ARG A 489 18.82 -14.21 46.16
CA ARG A 489 18.15 -14.71 44.94
C ARG A 489 17.15 -15.83 45.21
N THR A 490 17.41 -16.68 46.20
CA THR A 490 16.46 -17.73 46.62
C THR A 490 15.24 -17.10 47.30
N ILE A 491 15.44 -16.04 48.08
CA ILE A 491 14.34 -15.28 48.69
C ILE A 491 13.51 -14.58 47.61
N ASP A 492 14.13 -13.94 46.63
CA ASP A 492 13.43 -13.30 45.50
C ASP A 492 12.47 -14.28 44.79
N ASN A 493 12.94 -15.50 44.53
CA ASN A 493 12.13 -16.55 43.92
C ASN A 493 10.95 -16.94 44.82
N HIS A 494 11.16 -17.05 46.13
CA HIS A 494 10.08 -17.32 47.09
C HIS A 494 9.06 -16.18 47.13
N VAL A 495 9.49 -14.91 47.12
CA VAL A 495 8.58 -13.76 47.07
C VAL A 495 7.74 -13.79 45.79
N HIS A 496 8.37 -14.07 44.64
CA HIS A 496 7.67 -14.18 43.37
C HIS A 496 6.60 -15.28 43.40
N HIS A 497 6.94 -16.47 43.90
CA HIS A 497 6.00 -17.57 44.02
C HIS A 497 4.85 -17.27 44.99
N ILE A 498 5.12 -16.53 46.08
CA ILE A 498 4.09 -16.09 47.02
C ILE A 498 3.12 -15.12 46.36
N LEU A 499 3.63 -14.11 45.64
CA LEU A 499 2.80 -13.13 44.93
C LEU A 499 1.95 -13.80 43.85
N ASP A 500 2.53 -14.72 43.08
CA ASP A 500 1.81 -15.46 42.04
C ASP A 500 0.72 -16.37 42.62
N LYS A 501 1.05 -17.15 43.67
CA LYS A 501 0.07 -18.02 44.37
C LYS A 501 -1.07 -17.25 45.01
N LEU A 502 -0.79 -16.06 45.54
CA LEU A 502 -1.79 -15.23 46.22
C LEU A 502 -2.50 -14.26 45.27
N GLY A 503 -2.06 -14.16 44.01
CA GLY A 503 -2.57 -13.19 43.04
C GLY A 503 -2.35 -11.74 43.48
N PHE A 504 -1.24 -11.47 44.17
CA PHE A 504 -0.90 -10.14 44.68
C PHE A 504 0.13 -9.44 43.80
N ASP A 505 0.00 -8.13 43.69
CA ASP A 505 0.81 -7.25 42.86
C ASP A 505 1.95 -6.59 43.66
N SER A 506 1.98 -6.74 45.00
CA SER A 506 3.00 -6.13 45.84
C SER A 506 3.24 -6.87 47.16
N ARG A 507 4.46 -6.75 47.66
CA ARG A 507 4.83 -7.24 49.00
C ARG A 507 4.00 -6.64 50.14
N VAL A 508 3.43 -5.45 49.93
CA VAL A 508 2.56 -4.78 50.91
C VAL A 508 1.23 -5.54 51.05
N GLN A 509 0.71 -6.11 49.96
CA GLN A 509 -0.48 -6.95 50.01
C GLN A 509 -0.22 -8.28 50.72
N VAL A 510 1.00 -8.86 50.59
CA VAL A 510 1.41 -10.04 51.36
C VAL A 510 1.40 -9.74 52.86
N ALA A 511 1.95 -8.59 53.28
CA ALA A 511 1.92 -8.17 54.68
C ALA A 511 0.49 -7.97 55.21
N ALA A 512 -0.38 -7.32 54.41
CA ALA A 512 -1.78 -7.12 54.75
C ALA A 512 -2.62 -8.42 54.75
N TRP A 513 -2.16 -9.46 54.05
CA TRP A 513 -2.78 -10.79 54.06
C TRP A 513 -2.34 -11.61 55.27
N ILE A 514 -1.05 -11.59 55.64
CA ILE A 514 -0.56 -12.25 56.86
C ILE A 514 -1.27 -11.70 58.11
N ALA A 515 -1.38 -10.37 58.24
CA ALA A 515 -2.06 -9.73 59.38
C ALA A 515 -3.56 -10.10 59.50
N ARG A 516 -4.18 -10.53 58.40
CA ARG A 516 -5.59 -10.98 58.37
C ARG A 516 -5.76 -12.48 58.63
N ASN A 517 -4.68 -13.26 58.63
CA ASN A 517 -4.71 -14.73 58.68
C ASN A 517 -3.83 -15.31 59.81
N GLU A 518 -3.56 -14.55 60.88
CA GLU A 518 -2.68 -14.94 62.01
C GLU A 518 -3.10 -16.20 62.79
N HIS A 519 -4.27 -16.79 62.53
CA HIS A 519 -4.76 -17.99 63.21
C HIS A 519 -4.31 -19.34 62.60
N LEU A 520 -3.43 -19.35 61.60
CA LEU A 520 -2.93 -20.57 60.93
C LEU A 520 -1.48 -20.95 61.34
N SER A 521 -1.01 -20.48 62.49
CA SER A 521 0.32 -20.76 63.06
C SER A 521 0.50 -22.21 63.49
#